data_AF-A0AAV2CG05-F1
#
_entry.id   AF-A0AAV2CG05-F1
#
_cell.length_a   1.000
_cell.length_b   1.000
_cell.length_c   1.000
_cell.angle_alpha   90.00
_cell.angle_beta   90.00
_cell.angle_gamma   90.00
#
_symmetry.space_group_name_H-M   'P 1'
#
loop_
_entity.id
_entity.type
_entity.pdbx_description
1 polymer ?
#
loop_
_entity_poly.entity_id
_entity_poly.type
_entity_poly.pdbx_seq_one_letter_code
_entity_poly.pdbx_strand_id
1 'polypeptide(L)'
;MPKMLMSKEYVQLTGKTIGEVRAVADMHQRKAEMARHSDCFIALPGGYGTLEELLEVITWAQLGIHDKPVGLLNVDGYYDYLRTFIDKAVADGFIHPSQRSIIVSAPNAKLLHKLEEYVPVHDGAVAKAKWEAEQVENNATLHPELDR
;
A
#
# COMPACT_ATOMS: atom_id res chain seq x y z
N MET A 1 13.83 6.36 -2.99
CA MET A 1 14.17 6.34 -4.43
C MET A 1 15.31 5.36 -4.68
N PRO A 2 15.11 4.33 -5.51
CA PRO A 2 16.14 3.34 -5.82
C PRO A 2 17.31 3.99 -6.53
N LYS A 3 18.54 3.61 -6.17
CA LYS A 3 19.77 4.18 -6.75
C LYS A 3 19.80 4.10 -8.28
N MET A 4 19.27 3.03 -8.87
CA MET A 4 19.20 2.83 -10.32
C MET A 4 18.36 3.90 -11.04
N LEU A 5 17.34 4.46 -10.37
CA LEU A 5 16.47 5.49 -10.96
C LEU A 5 16.99 6.92 -10.73
N MET A 6 18.07 7.09 -9.95
CA MET A 6 18.69 8.39 -9.69
C MET A 6 19.64 8.79 -10.82
N SER A 7 19.15 8.81 -12.06
CA SER A 7 19.90 9.37 -13.20
C SER A 7 19.79 10.89 -13.22
N LYS A 8 20.76 11.58 -13.86
CA LYS A 8 20.69 13.04 -14.07
C LYS A 8 19.40 13.47 -14.77
N GLU A 9 18.91 12.64 -15.69
CA GLU A 9 17.71 12.88 -16.48
C GLU A 9 16.43 12.78 -15.65
N TYR A 10 16.37 11.84 -14.68
CA TYR A 10 15.25 11.71 -13.75
C TYR A 10 15.12 12.95 -12.84
N VAL A 11 16.24 13.44 -12.30
CA VAL A 11 16.26 14.66 -11.47
C VAL A 11 15.84 15.90 -12.28
N GLN A 12 16.17 15.93 -13.58
CA GLN A 12 15.77 17.02 -14.48
C GLN A 12 14.25 17.03 -14.75
N LEU A 13 13.64 15.84 -14.90
CA LEU A 13 12.20 15.66 -15.13
C LEU A 13 11.35 15.95 -13.89
N THR A 14 11.86 15.66 -12.69
CA THR A 14 11.11 15.84 -11.43
C THR A 14 11.09 17.29 -10.91
N GLY A 15 11.84 18.20 -11.55
CA GLY A 15 11.96 19.58 -11.10
C GLY A 15 12.71 19.70 -9.77
N LYS A 16 12.54 20.85 -9.08
CA LYS A 16 13.16 21.09 -7.78
C LYS A 16 12.57 20.15 -6.74
N THR A 17 13.41 19.33 -6.12
CA THR A 17 13.02 18.46 -5.02
C THR A 17 12.41 19.29 -3.88
N ILE A 18 11.20 18.91 -3.45
CA ILE A 18 10.54 19.47 -2.27
C ILE A 18 10.60 18.41 -1.16
N GLY A 19 11.13 18.77 0.00
CA GLY A 19 11.29 17.86 1.14
C GLY A 19 12.51 16.93 1.05
N GLU A 20 12.48 15.86 1.85
CA GLU A 20 13.57 14.88 1.94
C GLU A 20 13.44 13.80 0.85
N VAL A 21 14.55 13.45 0.20
CA VAL A 21 14.62 12.30 -0.71
C VAL A 21 15.63 11.29 -0.19
N ARG A 22 15.12 10.11 0.16
CA ARG A 22 15.94 8.99 0.64
C ARG A 22 16.34 8.07 -0.50
N ALA A 23 17.63 7.81 -0.66
CA ALA A 23 18.12 6.79 -1.59
C ALA A 23 18.00 5.40 -0.95
N VAL A 24 17.49 4.42 -1.68
CA VAL A 24 17.34 3.01 -1.25
C VAL A 24 17.99 2.07 -2.27
N ALA A 25 18.24 0.83 -1.87
CA ALA A 25 18.92 -0.15 -2.71
C ALA A 25 18.10 -0.52 -3.96
N ASP A 26 16.81 -0.79 -3.77
CA ASP A 26 15.94 -1.34 -4.82
C ASP A 26 14.47 -0.87 -4.67
N MET A 27 13.59 -1.41 -5.53
CA MET A 27 12.16 -1.10 -5.54
C MET A 27 11.39 -1.68 -4.34
N HIS A 28 11.78 -2.85 -3.82
CA HIS A 28 11.11 -3.45 -2.67
C HIS A 28 11.37 -2.60 -1.42
N GLN A 29 12.63 -2.21 -1.20
CA GLN A 29 12.98 -1.31 -0.11
C GLN A 29 12.26 0.05 -0.27
N ARG A 30 12.14 0.57 -1.50
CA ARG A 30 11.37 1.80 -1.75
C ARG A 30 9.92 1.67 -1.27
N LYS A 31 9.22 0.60 -1.66
CA LYS A 31 7.82 0.37 -1.31
C LYS A 31 7.64 0.16 0.20
N ALA A 32 8.54 -0.61 0.82
CA ALA A 32 8.55 -0.82 2.27
C ALA A 32 8.75 0.49 3.06
N GLU A 33 9.72 1.33 2.67
CA GLU A 33 9.94 2.63 3.34
C GLU A 33 8.75 3.58 3.14
N MET A 34 8.18 3.63 1.93
CA MET A 34 6.97 4.41 1.67
C MET A 34 5.81 3.95 2.55
N ALA A 35 5.60 2.64 2.66
CA ALA A 35 4.54 2.08 3.49
C ALA A 35 4.78 2.34 4.99
N ARG A 36 6.03 2.25 5.47
CA ARG A 36 6.37 2.52 6.88
C ARG A 36 6.06 3.98 7.26
N HIS A 37 6.40 4.92 6.39
CA HIS A 37 6.28 6.36 6.64
C HIS A 37 4.94 6.99 6.25
N SER A 38 3.99 6.21 5.75
CA SER A 38 2.66 6.71 5.37
C SER A 38 1.61 6.37 6.41
N ASP A 39 0.63 7.25 6.61
CA ASP A 39 -0.57 6.94 7.41
C ASP A 39 -1.74 6.45 6.55
N CYS A 40 -1.72 6.75 5.25
CA CYS A 40 -2.69 6.30 4.26
C CYS A 40 -2.03 6.15 2.88
N PHE A 41 -2.72 5.46 1.98
CA PHE A 41 -2.30 5.33 0.58
C PHE A 41 -3.38 5.92 -0.32
N ILE A 42 -2.99 6.70 -1.33
CA ILE A 42 -3.92 7.25 -2.33
C ILE A 42 -3.34 7.00 -3.72
N ALA A 43 -4.09 6.27 -4.54
CA ALA A 43 -3.79 6.14 -5.96
C ALA A 43 -4.53 7.22 -6.77
N LEU A 44 -3.75 8.03 -7.48
CA LEU A 44 -4.21 8.94 -8.52
C LEU A 44 -4.19 8.21 -9.88
N PRO A 45 -4.94 8.66 -10.89
CA PRO A 45 -4.89 8.10 -12.23
C PRO A 45 -3.46 7.87 -12.72
N GLY A 46 -3.15 6.63 -13.08
CA GLY A 46 -1.82 6.17 -13.40
C GLY A 46 -1.82 4.83 -14.11
N GLY A 47 -0.66 4.45 -14.65
CA GLY A 47 -0.47 3.22 -15.40
C GLY A 47 -0.12 2.00 -14.53
N TYR A 48 0.60 1.05 -15.12
CA TYR A 48 0.92 -0.23 -14.47
C TYR A 48 1.69 -0.08 -13.16
N GLY A 49 2.63 0.87 -13.06
CA GLY A 49 3.38 1.08 -11.82
C GLY A 49 2.45 1.45 -10.64
N THR A 50 1.51 2.37 -10.87
CA THR A 50 0.52 2.75 -9.86
C THR A 50 -0.41 1.61 -9.49
N LEU A 51 -0.84 0.80 -10.47
CA LEU A 51 -1.68 -0.36 -10.20
C LEU A 51 -0.95 -1.45 -9.42
N GLU A 52 0.33 -1.69 -9.71
CA GLU A 52 1.15 -2.65 -8.98
C GLU A 52 1.32 -2.22 -7.51
N GLU A 53 1.71 -0.97 -7.27
CA GLU A 53 1.86 -0.42 -5.93
C GLU A 53 0.53 -0.44 -5.15
N LEU A 54 -0.58 -0.11 -5.81
CA LEU A 54 -1.93 -0.13 -5.23
C LEU A 54 -2.35 -1.55 -4.82
N LEU A 55 -2.21 -2.53 -5.70
CA LEU A 55 -2.63 -3.91 -5.44
C LEU A 55 -1.79 -4.55 -4.33
N GLU A 56 -0.52 -4.19 -4.21
CA GLU A 56 0.34 -4.66 -3.12
C GLU A 56 -0.16 -4.17 -1.76
N VAL A 57 -0.45 -2.87 -1.60
CA VAL A 57 -0.95 -2.34 -0.31
C VAL A 57 -2.36 -2.84 0.01
N ILE A 58 -3.21 -3.09 -0.99
CA ILE A 58 -4.51 -3.76 -0.77
C ILE A 58 -4.29 -5.17 -0.23
N THR A 59 -3.35 -5.91 -0.81
CA THR A 59 -3.03 -7.28 -0.39
C THR A 59 -2.48 -7.30 1.04
N TRP A 60 -1.62 -6.35 1.40
CA TRP A 60 -1.11 -6.23 2.77
C TRP A 60 -2.21 -5.89 3.78
N ALA A 61 -3.15 -5.01 3.43
CA ALA A 61 -4.33 -4.76 4.25
C ALA A 61 -5.19 -6.02 4.40
N GLN A 62 -5.43 -6.75 3.30
CA GLN A 62 -6.18 -8.00 3.30
C GLN A 62 -5.52 -9.08 4.16
N LEU A 63 -4.18 -9.13 4.20
CA LEU A 63 -3.38 -10.03 5.04
C LEU A 63 -3.21 -9.52 6.48
N GLY A 64 -3.79 -8.37 6.84
CA GLY A 64 -3.68 -7.78 8.17
C GLY A 64 -2.27 -7.30 8.50
N ILE A 65 -1.40 -7.05 7.52
CA ILE A 65 -0.05 -6.53 7.74
C ILE A 65 -0.12 -5.05 8.15
N HIS A 66 -1.13 -4.32 7.70
CA HIS A 66 -1.41 -2.96 8.15
C HIS A 66 -2.90 -2.64 8.13
N ASP A 67 -3.26 -1.60 8.87
CA ASP A 67 -4.66 -1.15 9.01
C ASP A 67 -4.90 0.23 8.35
N LYS A 68 -3.87 0.73 7.65
CA LYS A 68 -3.85 2.04 6.97
C LYS A 68 -4.90 2.08 5.84
N PRO A 69 -5.69 3.15 5.72
CA PRO A 69 -6.72 3.27 4.69
C PRO A 69 -6.11 3.39 3.29
N VAL A 70 -6.78 2.78 2.30
CA VAL A 70 -6.38 2.79 0.89
C VAL A 70 -7.45 3.49 0.06
N GLY A 71 -7.06 4.56 -0.63
CA GLY A 71 -7.93 5.45 -1.39
C GLY A 71 -7.70 5.40 -2.89
N LEU A 72 -8.79 5.42 -3.66
CA LEU A 72 -8.81 5.68 -5.11
C LEU A 72 -9.39 7.06 -5.38
N LEU A 73 -8.57 7.98 -5.89
CA LEU A 73 -9.05 9.26 -6.41
C LEU A 73 -9.61 9.05 -7.82
N ASN A 74 -10.90 8.79 -7.92
CA ASN A 74 -11.59 8.39 -9.14
C ASN A 74 -12.00 9.60 -10.00
N VAL A 75 -11.00 10.33 -10.49
CA VAL A 75 -11.21 11.50 -11.38
C VAL A 75 -11.84 11.04 -12.69
N ASP A 76 -12.92 11.68 -13.11
CA ASP A 76 -13.65 11.41 -14.36
C ASP A 76 -13.98 9.93 -14.62
N GLY A 77 -14.15 9.14 -13.56
CA GLY A 77 -14.47 7.71 -13.67
C GLY A 77 -13.31 6.81 -14.09
N TYR A 78 -12.05 7.29 -14.00
CA TYR A 78 -10.85 6.54 -14.41
C TYR A 78 -10.78 5.11 -13.85
N TYR A 79 -11.18 4.92 -12.59
CA TYR A 79 -11.17 3.63 -11.89
C TYR A 79 -12.50 2.88 -11.91
N ASP A 80 -13.50 3.31 -12.67
CA ASP A 80 -14.82 2.65 -12.68
C ASP A 80 -14.73 1.18 -13.09
N TYR A 81 -13.98 0.86 -14.16
CA TYR A 81 -13.77 -0.52 -14.58
C TYR A 81 -12.98 -1.35 -13.58
N LEU A 82 -11.99 -0.77 -12.90
CA LEU A 82 -11.26 -1.46 -11.83
C LEU A 82 -12.20 -1.80 -10.67
N ARG A 83 -13.06 -0.86 -10.28
CA ARG A 83 -14.05 -1.07 -9.21
C ARG A 83 -15.05 -2.16 -9.60
N THR A 84 -15.57 -2.13 -10.82
CA THR A 84 -16.45 -3.18 -11.34
C THR A 84 -15.75 -4.54 -11.40
N PHE A 85 -14.48 -4.59 -11.79
CA PHE A 85 -13.69 -5.82 -11.78
C PHE A 85 -13.57 -6.40 -10.35
N ILE A 86 -13.30 -5.56 -9.36
CA ILE A 86 -13.22 -5.97 -7.95
C ILE A 86 -14.59 -6.43 -7.45
N ASP A 87 -15.68 -5.74 -7.81
CA ASP A 87 -17.05 -6.16 -7.48
C ASP A 87 -17.37 -7.54 -8.05
N LYS A 88 -16.92 -7.82 -9.28
CA LYS A 88 -17.05 -9.14 -9.91
C LYS A 88 -16.23 -10.20 -9.18
N ALA A 89 -14.99 -9.89 -8.79
CA ALA A 89 -14.15 -10.81 -8.02
C ALA A 89 -14.75 -11.15 -6.64
N VAL A 90 -15.45 -10.20 -6.01
CA VAL A 90 -16.25 -10.46 -4.81
C VAL A 90 -17.43 -11.37 -5.11
N ALA A 91 -18.20 -11.08 -6.16
CA ALA A 91 -19.36 -11.88 -6.55
C ALA A 91 -18.99 -13.33 -6.91
N ASP A 92 -17.81 -13.53 -7.49
CA ASP A 92 -17.27 -14.85 -7.85
C ASP A 92 -16.59 -15.57 -6.68
N GLY A 93 -16.47 -14.93 -5.51
CA GLY A 93 -15.88 -15.52 -4.31
C GLY A 93 -14.34 -15.51 -4.26
N PHE A 94 -13.66 -14.79 -5.16
CA PHE A 94 -12.21 -14.61 -5.10
C PHE A 94 -11.78 -13.60 -4.03
N ILE A 95 -12.65 -12.65 -3.70
CA ILE A 95 -12.46 -11.67 -2.62
C ILE A 95 -13.59 -11.82 -1.62
N HIS A 96 -13.26 -11.98 -0.34
CA HIS A 96 -14.29 -12.06 0.69
C HIS A 96 -15.07 -10.73 0.78
N PRO A 97 -16.42 -10.74 0.90
CA PRO A 97 -17.21 -9.50 0.88
C PRO A 97 -16.79 -8.46 1.91
N SER A 98 -16.30 -8.89 3.08
CA SER A 98 -15.79 -7.98 4.13
C SER A 98 -14.52 -7.24 3.72
N GLN A 99 -13.75 -7.78 2.78
CA GLN A 99 -12.49 -7.20 2.30
C GLN A 99 -12.73 -6.19 1.17
N ARG A 100 -13.95 -6.14 0.62
CA ARG A 100 -14.32 -5.15 -0.40
C ARG A 100 -14.22 -3.71 0.09
N SER A 101 -14.36 -3.49 1.39
CA SER A 101 -14.30 -2.17 2.02
C SER A 101 -12.88 -1.64 2.21
N ILE A 102 -11.83 -2.44 1.99
CA ILE A 102 -10.42 -1.97 2.07
C ILE A 102 -10.21 -0.73 1.20
N ILE A 103 -10.86 -0.69 0.04
CA ILE A 103 -10.69 0.38 -0.94
C ILE A 103 -11.81 1.41 -0.81
N VAL A 104 -11.42 2.62 -0.41
CA VAL A 104 -12.29 3.80 -0.36
C VAL A 104 -12.14 4.60 -1.66
N SER A 105 -13.23 5.13 -2.21
CA SER A 105 -13.17 5.92 -3.43
C SER A 105 -14.02 7.19 -3.38
N ALA A 106 -13.49 8.26 -3.97
CA ALA A 106 -14.21 9.50 -4.25
C ALA A 106 -13.59 10.20 -5.48
N PRO A 107 -14.36 11.02 -6.21
CA PRO A 107 -13.87 11.68 -7.43
C PRO A 107 -13.05 12.96 -7.15
N ASN A 108 -12.90 13.36 -5.89
CA ASN A 108 -12.25 14.62 -5.50
C ASN A 108 -11.74 14.54 -4.04
N ALA A 109 -11.31 15.69 -3.50
CA ALA A 109 -10.75 15.84 -2.16
C ALA A 109 -11.63 15.32 -1.01
N LYS A 110 -12.94 15.09 -1.23
CA LYS A 110 -13.79 14.36 -0.26
C LYS A 110 -13.26 12.97 0.08
N LEU A 111 -12.35 12.42 -0.72
CA LEU A 111 -11.64 11.19 -0.41
C LEU A 111 -10.97 11.26 0.98
N LEU A 112 -10.34 12.38 1.33
CA LEU A 112 -9.62 12.51 2.59
C LEU A 112 -10.53 12.29 3.81
N HIS A 113 -11.71 12.94 3.82
CA HIS A 113 -12.69 12.72 4.89
C HIS A 113 -13.14 11.26 5.00
N LYS A 114 -13.33 10.58 3.87
CA LYS A 114 -13.69 9.15 3.89
C LYS A 114 -12.55 8.26 4.40
N LEU A 115 -11.29 8.66 4.18
CA LEU A 115 -10.12 7.94 4.70
C LEU A 115 -9.94 8.19 6.20
N GLU A 116 -10.27 9.39 6.70
CA GLU A 116 -10.29 9.71 8.14
C GLU A 116 -11.36 8.91 8.90
N GLU A 117 -12.50 8.66 8.26
CA GLU A 117 -13.61 7.86 8.81
C GLU A 117 -13.43 6.35 8.62
N TYR A 118 -12.35 5.90 7.96
CA TYR A 118 -12.15 4.49 7.65
C TYR A 118 -11.91 3.66 8.91
N VAL A 119 -12.59 2.51 8.99
CA VAL A 119 -12.39 1.50 10.03
C VAL A 119 -11.94 0.19 9.37
N PRO A 120 -10.78 -0.37 9.75
CA PRO A 120 -10.28 -1.61 9.18
C PRO A 120 -11.20 -2.78 9.51
N VAL A 121 -11.40 -3.67 8.54
CA VAL A 121 -12.21 -4.88 8.71
C VAL A 121 -11.28 -6.09 8.79
N HIS A 122 -11.22 -6.70 9.97
CA HIS A 122 -10.43 -7.92 10.18
C HIS A 122 -11.30 -9.15 9.95
N ASP A 123 -10.85 -10.02 9.05
CA ASP A 123 -11.36 -11.38 9.01
C ASP A 123 -10.59 -12.22 10.04
N GLY A 124 -11.31 -12.91 10.92
CA GLY A 124 -10.75 -13.66 12.05
C GLY A 124 -9.77 -14.76 11.63
N ALA A 125 -9.82 -15.21 10.38
CA ALA A 125 -8.87 -16.17 9.82
C ALA A 125 -7.47 -15.56 9.57
N VAL A 126 -7.40 -14.27 9.23
CA VAL A 126 -6.16 -13.58 8.83
C VAL A 126 -5.40 -13.02 10.03
N ALA A 127 -6.09 -12.70 11.13
CA ALA A 127 -5.49 -12.19 12.37
C ALA A 127 -4.36 -13.09 12.92
N LYS A 128 -4.30 -14.37 12.54
CA LYS A 128 -3.18 -15.28 12.87
C LYS A 128 -1.84 -14.87 12.26
N ALA A 129 -1.82 -14.24 11.08
CA ALA A 129 -0.57 -13.84 10.42
C ALA A 129 0.16 -12.71 11.18
N LYS A 130 -0.59 -11.82 11.86
CA LYS A 130 -0.03 -10.77 12.74
C LYS A 130 0.86 -11.35 13.86
N TRP A 131 0.61 -12.59 14.32
CA TRP A 131 1.38 -13.18 15.42
C TRP A 131 2.72 -13.79 14.99
N GLU A 132 2.88 -14.22 13.75
CA GLU A 132 4.09 -14.93 13.32
C GLU A 132 5.19 -13.98 12.83
N ALA A 133 4.82 -12.87 12.15
CA ALA A 133 5.80 -11.92 11.62
C ALA A 133 6.54 -11.14 12.73
N GLU A 134 5.84 -10.71 13.78
CA GLU A 134 6.45 -10.04 14.94
C GLU A 134 7.38 -10.98 15.74
N GLN A 135 7.12 -12.29 15.75
CA GLN A 135 7.94 -13.27 16.47
C GLN A 135 9.26 -13.57 15.73
N VAL A 136 9.25 -13.55 14.40
CA VAL A 136 10.48 -13.71 13.59
C VAL A 136 11.40 -12.50 13.74
N GLU A 137 10.83 -11.29 13.72
CA GLU A 137 11.61 -10.05 13.87
C GLU A 137 12.20 -9.90 15.29
N ASN A 138 11.43 -10.26 16.33
CA ASN A 138 11.89 -10.28 17.72
C ASN A 138 12.93 -11.39 18.01
N ASN A 139 12.80 -12.59 17.43
CA ASN A 139 13.81 -13.65 17.59
C ASN A 139 15.11 -13.36 16.83
N ALA A 140 15.05 -12.65 15.70
CA ALA A 140 16.24 -12.25 14.96
C ALA A 140 17.09 -11.20 15.70
N THR A 141 16.50 -10.44 16.63
CA THR A 141 17.22 -9.44 17.42
C THR A 141 17.91 -10.01 18.67
N LEU A 142 17.60 -11.24 19.08
CA LEU A 142 18.08 -11.85 20.34
C LEU A 142 19.32 -12.75 20.22
N HIS A 143 19.86 -13.00 19.02
CA HIS A 143 21.09 -13.79 18.84
C HIS A 143 22.20 -13.09 18.02
N PRO A 144 22.86 -12.02 18.53
CA PRO A 144 24.18 -11.62 18.02
C PRO A 144 25.37 -12.13 18.85
N GLU A 145 25.17 -12.78 20.00
CA GLU A 145 26.28 -13.11 20.92
C GLU A 145 26.35 -14.58 21.34
N LEU A 146 26.57 -15.51 20.41
CA LEU A 146 27.18 -16.81 20.73
C LEU A 146 27.94 -17.32 19.50
N ASP A 147 29.07 -16.68 19.18
CA ASP A 147 30.19 -17.30 18.45
C ASP A 147 31.47 -16.54 18.82
N ARG A 148 32.16 -17.02 19.86
CA ARG A 148 33.59 -16.81 20.12
C ARG A 148 34.22 -18.16 20.42
#